data_AF-A0A2V7FFR1-F1
#
_entry.id   AF-A0A2V7FFR1-F1
#
_cell.length_a   1.000
_cell.length_b   1.000
_cell.length_c   1.000
_cell.angle_alpha   90.00
_cell.angle_beta   90.00
_cell.angle_gamma   90.00
#
_symmetry.space_group_name_H-M   'P 1'
#
loop_
_entity.id
_entity.type
_entity.pdbx_description
1 polymer ?
#
loop_
_entity_poly.entity_id
_entity_poly.type
_entity_poly.pdbx_seq_one_letter_code
_entity_poly.pdbx_strand_id
1 'polypeptide(L)' 'MKKLLTPMLAISMLGLALTGCGTATGAAVGAGSGAAIGAGTGYGAGKGALIGAGVGAAGGAIYDITKKK' A
#
# COMPACT_ATOMS: atom_id res chain seq x y z
N MET A 1 -10.24 14.84 30.42
CA MET A 1 -9.71 13.63 29.76
C MET A 1 -10.51 13.21 28.52
N LYS A 2 -11.85 13.16 28.54
CA LYS A 2 -12.67 12.74 27.37
C LYS A 2 -12.53 13.64 26.12
N LYS A 3 -12.24 14.94 26.27
CA LYS A 3 -12.05 15.89 25.15
C LYS A 3 -10.78 15.67 24.31
N LEU A 4 -9.81 14.90 24.83
CA LEU A 4 -8.56 14.55 24.12
C LEU A 4 -8.64 13.18 23.44
N LEU A 5 -9.59 12.33 23.83
CA LEU A 5 -9.79 11.03 23.19
C LEU A 5 -10.30 11.18 21.75
N THR A 6 -11.22 12.12 21.52
CA THR A 6 -11.81 12.38 20.21
C THR A 6 -10.78 12.79 19.15
N PRO A 7 -9.88 13.79 19.40
CA PRO A 7 -8.85 14.13 18.43
C PRO A 7 -7.81 13.01 18.27
N MET A 8 -7.47 12.28 19.33
CA MET A 8 -6.52 11.16 19.24
C MET A 8 -7.05 10.02 18.37
N LEU A 9 -8.34 9.69 18.48
CA LEU A 9 -8.99 8.68 17.64
C LEU A 9 -9.08 9.14 16.17
N ALA A 10 -9.37 10.42 15.95
CA ALA A 10 -9.43 11.01 14.61
C ALA A 10 -8.05 11.01 13.92
N ILE A 11 -6.99 11.34 14.64
CA ILE A 11 -5.61 11.31 14.13
C ILE A 11 -5.19 9.87 13.80
N SER A 12 -5.53 8.90 14.66
CA SER A 12 -5.26 7.48 14.39
C SER A 12 -6.00 6.98 13.15
N MET A 13 -7.28 7.34 12.98
CA MET A 13 -8.05 6.99 11.78
C MET A 13 -7.50 7.64 10.51
N LEU A 14 -7.08 8.92 10.59
CA LEU A 14 -6.45 9.61 9.47
C LEU A 14 -5.10 8.99 9.11
N GLY A 15 -4.31 8.62 10.11
CA GLY A 15 -3.05 7.91 9.94
C GLY A 15 -3.23 6.52 9.31
N LEU A 16 -4.32 5.82 9.65
CA LEU A 16 -4.71 4.54 9.04
C LEU A 16 -5.18 4.72 7.60
N ALA A 17 -5.95 5.77 7.32
CA ALA A 17 -6.43 6.08 5.97
C ALA A 17 -5.27 6.47 5.04
N LEU A 18 -4.31 7.26 5.52
CA LEU A 18 -3.10 7.59 4.78
C LEU A 18 -2.27 6.33 4.49
N THR A 19 -2.04 5.48 5.50
CA THR A 19 -1.34 4.20 5.31
C THR A 19 -2.06 3.26 4.35
N GLY A 20 -3.39 3.24 4.42
CA GLY A 20 -4.21 2.48 3.50
C GLY A 20 -4.10 2.99 2.07
N CYS A 21 -3.98 4.31 1.87
CA CYS A 21 -3.81 4.92 0.56
C CYS A 21 -2.44 4.59 -0.04
N GLY A 22 -1.35 4.63 0.75
CA GLY A 22 -0.01 4.28 0.29
C GLY A 22 0.14 2.78 -0.03
N THR A 23 -0.40 1.91 0.83
CA THR A 23 -0.44 0.46 0.58
C THR A 23 -1.33 0.10 -0.61
N ALA A 24 -2.53 0.69 -0.74
CA ALA A 24 -3.43 0.42 -1.86
C ALA A 24 -2.87 0.94 -3.19
N THR A 25 -2.27 2.13 -3.19
CA THR A 25 -1.60 2.70 -4.38
C THR A 25 -0.38 1.85 -4.75
N GLY A 26 0.45 1.49 -3.78
CA GLY A 26 1.60 0.62 -3.99
C GLY A 26 1.18 -0.75 -4.52
N ALA A 27 0.13 -1.35 -3.96
CA ALA A 27 -0.43 -2.61 -4.44
C ALA A 27 -0.98 -2.49 -5.86
N ALA A 28 -1.69 -1.41 -6.20
CA ALA A 28 -2.26 -1.20 -7.53
C ALA A 28 -1.17 -1.00 -8.60
N VAL A 29 -0.20 -0.13 -8.32
CA VAL A 29 0.94 0.12 -9.22
C VAL A 29 1.79 -1.14 -9.37
N GLY A 30 2.08 -1.82 -8.26
CA GLY A 30 2.81 -3.07 -8.23
C GLY A 30 2.07 -4.19 -8.99
N ALA A 31 0.75 -4.29 -8.83
CA ALA A 31 -0.07 -5.25 -9.57
C ALA A 31 -0.04 -4.97 -11.07
N GLY A 32 -0.20 -3.71 -11.49
CA GLY A 32 -0.22 -3.34 -12.91
C GLY A 32 1.14 -3.58 -13.58
N SER A 33 2.22 -3.12 -12.96
CA SER A 33 3.58 -3.31 -13.49
C SER A 33 4.03 -4.78 -13.41
N GLY A 34 3.70 -5.48 -12.32
CA GLY A 34 3.93 -6.91 -12.18
C GLY A 34 3.14 -7.75 -13.20
N ALA A 35 1.91 -7.37 -13.52
CA ALA A 35 1.11 -8.01 -14.55
C ALA A 35 1.75 -7.87 -15.93
N ALA A 36 2.24 -6.66 -16.26
CA ALA A 36 2.92 -6.39 -17.53
C ALA A 36 4.20 -7.23 -17.67
N ILE A 37 5.02 -7.31 -16.62
CA ILE A 37 6.23 -8.14 -16.61
C ILE A 37 5.89 -9.63 -16.69
N GLY A 38 4.87 -10.08 -15.94
CA GLY A 38 4.41 -11.48 -15.96
C GLY A 38 3.83 -11.89 -17.32
N ALA A 39 3.18 -10.97 -18.04
CA ALA A 39 2.73 -11.18 -19.40
C ALA A 39 3.90 -11.23 -20.40
N GLY A 40 4.88 -10.32 -20.27
CA GLY A 40 6.02 -10.22 -21.19
C GLY A 40 7.06 -11.34 -21.05
N THR A 41 7.14 -11.98 -19.89
CA THR A 41 8.10 -13.07 -19.60
C THR A 41 7.51 -14.47 -19.76
N GLY A 42 6.22 -14.60 -20.07
CA GLY A 42 5.53 -15.89 -20.15
C GLY A 42 5.22 -16.54 -18.79
N TYR A 43 5.55 -15.89 -17.67
CA TYR A 43 5.30 -16.38 -16.31
C TYR A 43 3.82 -16.28 -15.87
N GLY A 44 3.01 -15.60 -16.68
CA GLY A 44 1.58 -15.40 -16.49
C GLY A 44 1.27 -14.07 -15.80
N ALA A 45 0.41 -13.28 -16.45
CA ALA A 45 0.00 -11.96 -15.96
C ALA A 45 -0.53 -11.99 -14.52
N GLY A 46 -1.30 -13.02 -14.15
CA GLY A 46 -1.86 -13.15 -12.80
C GLY A 46 -0.83 -13.41 -11.71
N LYS A 47 0.23 -14.19 -12.00
CA LYS A 47 1.30 -14.43 -11.02
C LYS A 47 2.18 -13.20 -10.85
N GLY A 48 2.51 -12.54 -11.96
CA GLY A 48 3.24 -11.28 -11.93
C GLY A 48 2.47 -10.17 -11.20
N ALA A 49 1.15 -10.09 -11.42
CA ALA A 49 0.27 -9.16 -10.72
C ALA A 49 0.25 -9.41 -9.21
N LEU A 50 0.14 -10.66 -8.77
CA LEU A 50 0.13 -10.99 -7.34
C LEU A 50 1.46 -10.68 -6.65
N ILE A 51 2.58 -11.04 -7.28
CA ILE A 51 3.91 -10.73 -6.74
C ILE A 51 4.14 -9.22 -6.69
N GLY A 52 3.82 -8.53 -7.78
CA GLY A 52 3.94 -7.09 -7.87
C GLY A 52 3.03 -6.36 -6.88
N ALA A 53 1.79 -6.83 -6.69
CA ALA A 53 0.88 -6.31 -5.68
C ALA A 53 1.45 -6.47 -4.27
N GLY A 54 2.01 -7.63 -3.95
CA GLY A 54 2.62 -7.90 -2.64
C GLY A 54 3.83 -7.01 -2.35
N VAL A 55 4.75 -6.89 -3.31
CA VAL A 55 5.95 -6.02 -3.17
C VAL A 55 5.55 -4.54 -3.12
N GLY A 56 4.61 -4.12 -3.97
CA GLY A 56 4.09 -2.76 -3.99
C GLY A 56 3.33 -2.38 -2.72
N ALA A 57 2.54 -3.31 -2.15
CA ALA A 57 1.85 -3.13 -0.87
C ALA A 57 2.85 -2.99 0.28
N ALA A 58 3.87 -3.86 0.33
CA ALA A 58 4.92 -3.81 1.34
C ALA A 58 5.76 -2.52 1.22
N GLY A 59 6.11 -2.12 0.00
CA GLY A 59 6.81 -0.86 -0.27
C GLY A 59 5.99 0.36 0.13
N GLY A 60 4.69 0.36 -0.16
CA GLY A 60 3.76 1.40 0.27
C GLY A 60 3.65 1.48 1.80
N ALA A 61 3.57 0.33 2.48
CA ALA A 61 3.52 0.28 3.94
C ALA A 61 4.83 0.79 4.59
N ILE A 62 6.00 0.38 4.08
CA ILE A 62 7.30 0.86 4.57
C ILE A 62 7.46 2.36 4.29
N TYR A 63 7.06 2.83 3.10
CA TYR A 63 7.12 4.24 2.76
C TYR A 63 6.26 5.09 3.70
N ASP A 64 5.06 4.64 4.03
CA ASP A 64 4.19 5.30 5.01
C ASP A 64 4.77 5.32 6.43
N ILE A 65 5.55 4.30 6.80
CA ILE A 65 6.24 4.26 8.10
C ILE A 65 7.46 5.20 8.10
N THR A 66 8.24 5.22 7.02
CA THR A 66 9.50 5.99 6.93
C THR A 66 9.28 7.47 6.63
N LYS A 67 8.22 7.85 5.92
CA LYS A 67 7.93 9.25 5.54
C LYS A 67 7.08 10.02 6.55
N LYS A 68 6.61 9.38 7.62
CA LYS A 68 6.07 10.08 8.80
C LYS A 68 7.22 10.71 9.59
N LYS A 69 7.73 11.84 9.09
CA LYS A 69 8.36 12.89 9.88
C LYS A 69 7.46 14.12 9.84
#